data_AF-A0A7J6UDT7-F1
#
_entry.id   AF-A0A7J6UDT7-F1
#
_cell.length_a   1.000
_cell.length_b   1.000
_cell.length_c   1.000
_cell.angle_alpha   90.00
_cell.angle_beta   90.00
_cell.angle_gamma   90.00
#
_symmetry.space_group_name_H-M   'P 1'
#
loop_
_entity.id
_entity.type
_entity.pdbx_description
1 polymer ?
#
loop_
_entity_poly.entity_id
_entity_poly.type
_entity_poly.pdbx_seq_one_letter_code
_entity_poly.pdbx_strand_id
1 'polypeptide(L)'
;VIEGNTHFQLPLMDVPHQSMWPFDEADMRQRVLQSVKGRTVLDIACGYGGWGIRAAKEGAANEVVMLDESVKAVRYAEANAKINDVDDKVSTLLRNDIENELEAMAASRLFFDVVILHAYPEIKKKEKVAFGQLGRELVASAEGLHKKVEAAAG
;
A
#
# COMPACT_ATOMS: atom_id res chain seq x y z
N VAL A 1 7.39 -5.26 16.15
CA VAL A 1 7.84 -6.30 15.19
C VAL A 1 9.30 -6.05 14.86
N ILE A 2 10.10 -7.11 14.76
CA ILE A 2 11.47 -7.05 14.25
C ILE A 2 11.48 -7.91 12.99
N GLU A 3 11.88 -7.33 11.85
CA GLU A 3 11.95 -8.01 10.56
C GLU A 3 13.28 -7.65 9.90
N GLY A 4 14.18 -8.62 9.73
CA GLY A 4 15.55 -8.32 9.32
C GLY A 4 16.27 -7.42 10.34
N ASN A 5 16.78 -6.28 9.88
CA ASN A 5 17.46 -5.26 10.69
C ASN A 5 16.56 -4.06 11.00
N THR A 6 15.25 -4.21 10.80
CA THR A 6 14.27 -3.14 10.99
C THR A 6 13.35 -3.40 12.18
N HIS A 7 12.98 -2.33 12.89
CA HIS A 7 12.18 -2.36 14.11
C HIS A 7 10.90 -1.54 13.95
N PHE A 8 9.75 -2.12 14.24
CA PHE A 8 8.45 -1.47 14.09
C PHE A 8 7.65 -1.49 15.39
N GLN A 9 7.19 -0.32 15.80
CA GLN A 9 6.13 -0.15 16.77
C GLN A 9 4.79 -0.22 16.06
N LEU A 10 3.86 -0.97 16.65
CA LEU A 10 2.51 -1.18 16.16
C LEU A 10 1.53 -0.99 17.33
N PRO A 11 0.31 -0.52 17.08
CA PRO A 11 -0.72 -0.48 18.10
C PRO A 11 -1.12 -1.91 18.53
N LEU A 12 -1.15 -2.16 19.84
CA LEU A 12 -1.57 -3.45 20.42
C LEU A 12 -3.09 -3.61 20.54
N MET A 13 -3.81 -2.50 20.66
CA MET A 13 -5.28 -2.45 20.84
C MET A 13 -5.88 -1.48 19.80
N ASP A 14 -7.16 -1.69 19.44
CA ASP A 14 -7.95 -0.88 18.50
C ASP A 14 -7.50 -0.92 17.03
N VAL A 15 -7.35 -2.12 16.49
CA VAL A 15 -7.14 -2.34 15.06
C VAL A 15 -7.95 -3.53 14.59
N PRO A 16 -8.90 -3.37 13.64
CA PRO A 16 -9.47 -4.51 12.92
C PRO A 16 -8.34 -5.37 12.36
N HIS A 17 -8.51 -6.70 12.34
CA HIS A 17 -7.51 -7.70 11.93
C HIS A 17 -6.80 -7.40 10.58
N GLN A 18 -7.39 -6.59 9.70
CA GLN A 18 -6.81 -6.14 8.42
C GLN A 18 -5.79 -4.99 8.54
N SER A 19 -5.68 -4.36 9.70
CA SER A 19 -4.70 -3.31 10.01
C SER A 19 -3.53 -3.84 10.85
N MET A 20 -3.43 -5.16 11.04
CA MET A 20 -2.24 -5.79 11.59
C MET A 20 -1.17 -5.99 10.52
N TRP A 21 0.09 -6.07 10.95
CA TRP A 21 1.23 -6.35 10.09
C TRP A 21 1.03 -7.68 9.32
N PRO A 22 1.03 -7.69 7.97
CA PRO A 22 0.84 -8.91 7.20
C PRO A 22 2.11 -9.77 7.27
N PHE A 23 2.12 -10.71 8.21
CA PHE A 23 3.27 -11.58 8.50
C PHE A 23 3.56 -12.57 7.37
N ASP A 24 2.53 -13.00 6.63
CA ASP A 24 2.63 -13.87 5.45
C ASP A 24 3.34 -13.21 4.26
N GLU A 25 3.39 -11.88 4.23
CA GLU A 25 4.07 -11.12 3.18
C GLU A 25 5.56 -10.85 3.49
N ALA A 26 6.11 -11.35 4.59
CA ALA A 26 7.51 -11.08 4.98
C ALA A 26 8.53 -11.49 3.90
N ASP A 27 8.30 -12.65 3.25
CA ASP A 27 9.14 -13.12 2.14
C ASP A 27 9.04 -12.21 0.91
N MET A 28 7.86 -11.64 0.65
CA MET A 28 7.67 -10.71 -0.45
C MET A 28 8.38 -9.39 -0.17
N ARG A 29 8.25 -8.87 1.06
CA ARG A 29 9.03 -7.70 1.53
C ARG A 29 10.52 -7.93 1.37
N GLN A 30 11.04 -9.11 1.70
CA GLN A 30 12.45 -9.43 1.51
C GLN A 30 12.89 -9.40 0.04
N ARG A 31 12.07 -9.94 -0.87
CA ARG A 31 12.42 -9.99 -2.32
C ARG A 31 12.44 -8.60 -2.95
N VAL A 32 11.52 -7.71 -2.56
CA VAL A 32 11.44 -6.35 -3.11
C VAL A 32 12.72 -5.55 -2.86
N LEU A 33 13.45 -5.82 -1.76
CA LEU A 33 14.70 -5.12 -1.44
C LEU A 33 15.76 -5.20 -2.55
N GLN A 34 15.76 -6.28 -3.34
CA GLN A 34 16.70 -6.45 -4.45
C GLN A 34 16.43 -5.49 -5.60
N SER A 35 15.22 -4.92 -5.67
CA SER A 35 14.73 -4.08 -6.75
C SER A 35 14.77 -2.58 -6.43
N VAL A 36 15.18 -2.16 -5.23
CA VAL A 36 15.07 -0.74 -4.79
C VAL A 36 16.41 -0.04 -4.57
N LYS A 37 17.55 -0.74 -4.71
CA LYS A 37 18.87 -0.16 -4.45
C LYS A 37 19.15 1.05 -5.34
N GLY A 38 19.42 2.21 -4.71
CA GLY A 38 19.73 3.47 -5.38
C GLY A 38 18.56 4.11 -6.14
N ARG A 39 17.34 3.61 -5.93
CA ARG A 39 16.12 4.01 -6.66
C ARG A 39 15.20 4.86 -5.79
N THR A 40 14.32 5.64 -6.42
CA THR A 40 13.21 6.32 -5.74
C THR A 40 12.01 5.37 -5.64
N VAL A 41 11.34 5.37 -4.48
CA VAL A 41 10.24 4.43 -4.18
C VAL A 41 9.00 5.18 -3.76
N LEU A 42 7.85 4.81 -4.33
CA LEU A 42 6.53 5.19 -3.84
C LEU A 42 5.85 3.99 -3.20
N ASP A 43 5.47 4.10 -1.94
CA ASP A 43 4.77 3.07 -1.15
C ASP A 43 3.34 3.54 -0.86
N ILE A 44 2.36 2.93 -1.53
CA ILE A 44 0.95 3.33 -1.52
C ILE A 44 0.17 2.41 -0.59
N ALA A 45 -0.62 3.02 0.30
CA ALA A 45 -1.25 2.35 1.44
C ALA A 45 -0.19 1.72 2.36
N CYS A 46 0.77 2.55 2.78
CA CYS A 46 2.01 2.11 3.44
C CYS A 46 1.78 1.48 4.84
N GLY A 47 0.61 1.68 5.43
CA GLY A 47 0.28 1.24 6.77
C GLY A 47 1.28 1.78 7.79
N TYR A 48 1.94 0.88 8.52
CA TYR A 48 2.94 1.26 9.53
C TYR A 48 4.37 1.40 8.99
N GLY A 49 4.49 1.55 7.66
CA GLY A 49 5.74 1.80 6.94
C GLY A 49 6.55 0.54 6.63
N GLY A 50 5.93 -0.63 6.60
CA GLY A 50 6.66 -1.89 6.52
C GLY A 50 7.41 -2.12 5.20
N TRP A 51 6.86 -1.63 4.10
CA TRP A 51 7.51 -1.71 2.79
C TRP A 51 8.52 -0.57 2.63
N GLY A 52 8.09 0.68 2.79
CA GLY A 52 8.91 1.86 2.59
C GLY A 52 10.14 1.95 3.51
N ILE A 53 10.00 1.67 4.81
CA ILE A 53 11.12 1.75 5.76
C ILE A 53 12.15 0.66 5.47
N ARG A 54 11.71 -0.56 5.15
CA ARG A 54 12.63 -1.64 4.74
C ARG A 54 13.32 -1.30 3.43
N ALA A 55 12.62 -0.71 2.47
CA ALA A 55 13.22 -0.25 1.22
C ALA A 55 14.32 0.80 1.46
N ALA A 56 14.09 1.77 2.34
CA ALA A 56 15.09 2.78 2.71
C ALA A 56 16.29 2.16 3.45
N LYS A 57 16.03 1.37 4.50
CA LYS A 57 17.06 0.86 5.41
C LYS A 57 17.86 -0.31 4.85
N GLU A 58 17.17 -1.38 4.44
CA GLU A 58 17.80 -2.62 4.00
C GLU A 58 17.97 -2.67 2.48
N GLY A 59 17.02 -2.09 1.75
CA GLY A 59 17.05 -2.03 0.29
C GLY A 59 17.98 -0.94 -0.26
N ALA A 60 18.43 0.00 0.57
CA ALA A 60 19.23 1.16 0.18
C ALA A 60 18.58 1.99 -0.95
N ALA A 61 17.26 2.18 -0.88
CA ALA A 61 16.56 3.17 -1.69
C ALA A 61 17.12 4.57 -1.44
N ASN A 62 17.15 5.39 -2.49
CA ASN A 62 17.67 6.76 -2.40
C ASN A 62 16.68 7.68 -1.69
N GLU A 63 15.40 7.53 -2.01
CA GLU A 63 14.30 8.31 -1.44
C GLU A 63 13.05 7.43 -1.44
N VAL A 64 12.23 7.56 -0.40
CA VAL A 64 10.97 6.84 -0.27
C VAL A 64 9.86 7.83 0.10
N VAL A 65 8.79 7.81 -0.68
CA VAL A 65 7.54 8.50 -0.36
C VAL A 65 6.49 7.47 0.01
N MET A 66 5.90 7.61 1.20
CA MET A 66 4.86 6.73 1.71
C MET A 66 3.53 7.48 1.77
N LEU A 67 2.46 6.88 1.22
CA LEU A 67 1.10 7.43 1.22
C LEU A 67 0.16 6.55 2.03
N ASP A 68 -0.64 7.15 2.91
CA ASP A 68 -1.73 6.46 3.62
C ASP A 68 -2.86 7.43 3.97
N GLU A 69 -4.08 6.91 4.07
CA GLU A 69 -5.28 7.66 4.47
C GLU A 69 -5.49 7.69 5.99
N SER A 70 -4.88 6.76 6.72
CA SER A 70 -5.04 6.63 8.16
C SER A 70 -4.05 7.50 8.91
N VAL A 71 -4.56 8.49 9.63
CA VAL A 71 -3.78 9.33 10.56
C VAL A 71 -2.98 8.47 11.54
N LYS A 72 -3.56 7.36 12.02
CA LYS A 72 -2.88 6.44 12.94
C LYS A 72 -1.71 5.75 12.24
N ALA A 73 -1.92 5.26 11.02
CA ALA A 73 -0.90 4.60 10.22
C ALA A 73 0.30 5.53 9.96
N VAL A 74 0.04 6.73 9.44
CA VAL A 74 1.05 7.76 9.17
C VAL A 74 1.88 8.07 10.41
N ARG A 75 1.24 8.29 11.58
CA ARG A 75 1.98 8.60 12.81
C ARG A 75 2.91 7.46 13.26
N TYR A 76 2.46 6.22 13.12
CA TYR A 76 3.32 5.06 13.41
C TYR A 76 4.43 4.91 12.37
N ALA A 77 4.14 5.13 11.09
CA ALA A 77 5.14 5.07 10.02
C ALA A 77 6.24 6.14 10.22
N GLU A 78 5.89 7.37 10.56
CA GLU A 78 6.85 8.43 10.91
C GLU A 78 7.71 8.05 12.14
N ALA A 79 7.08 7.53 13.19
CA ALA A 79 7.80 7.06 14.38
C ALA A 79 8.73 5.89 14.06
N ASN A 80 8.29 4.95 13.23
CA ASN A 80 9.07 3.80 12.80
C ASN A 80 10.24 4.21 11.89
N ALA A 81 10.07 5.22 11.04
CA ALA A 81 11.17 5.76 10.23
C ALA A 81 12.29 6.29 11.12
N LYS A 82 11.94 7.02 12.19
CA LYS A 82 12.90 7.51 13.20
C LYS A 82 13.58 6.39 13.97
N ILE A 83 12.82 5.39 14.42
CA ILE A 83 13.37 4.21 15.13
C ILE A 83 14.40 3.46 14.25
N ASN A 84 14.27 3.57 12.94
CA ASN A 84 15.14 2.92 11.99
C ASN A 84 16.25 3.82 11.42
N ASP A 85 16.37 5.07 11.87
CA ASP A 85 17.35 6.05 11.38
C ASP A 85 17.26 6.28 9.86
N VAL A 86 16.03 6.38 9.33
CA VAL A 86 15.77 6.65 7.90
C VAL A 86 14.77 7.79 7.65
N ASP A 87 14.47 8.58 8.68
CA ASP A 87 13.56 9.72 8.58
C ASP A 87 14.11 10.88 7.72
N ASP A 88 15.40 10.84 7.38
CA ASP A 88 16.03 11.74 6.40
C ASP A 88 15.75 11.34 4.93
N LYS A 89 15.38 10.08 4.69
CA LYS A 89 15.12 9.52 3.34
C LYS A 89 13.66 9.19 3.07
N VAL A 90 12.85 9.18 4.12
CA VAL A 90 11.46 8.74 4.08
C VAL A 90 10.53 9.92 4.35
N SER A 91 9.72 10.27 3.36
CA SER A 91 8.61 11.21 3.52
C SER A 91 7.29 10.46 3.67
N THR A 92 6.51 10.74 4.71
CA THR A 92 5.19 10.13 4.90
C THR A 92 4.10 11.18 4.70
N LEU A 93 3.11 10.89 3.84
CA LEU A 93 2.05 11.82 3.49
C LEU A 93 0.68 11.24 3.87
N LEU A 94 -0.04 11.96 4.72
CA LEU A 94 -1.46 11.70 4.98
C LEU A 94 -2.31 12.21 3.81
N ARG A 95 -3.08 11.33 3.17
CA ARG A 95 -3.98 11.66 2.06
C ARG A 95 -5.30 10.94 2.18
N ASN A 96 -6.37 11.71 2.37
CA ASN A 96 -7.74 11.19 2.46
C ASN A 96 -8.28 10.66 1.11
N ASP A 97 -7.60 10.98 0.01
CA ASP A 97 -7.91 10.51 -1.34
C ASP A 97 -6.58 10.20 -2.06
N ILE A 98 -6.22 8.92 -2.06
CA ILE A 98 -4.98 8.44 -2.67
C ILE A 98 -5.05 8.55 -4.19
N GLU A 99 -6.21 8.28 -4.81
CA GLU A 99 -6.36 8.33 -6.27
C GLU A 99 -6.09 9.76 -6.78
N ASN A 100 -6.70 10.76 -6.15
CA ASN A 100 -6.49 12.16 -6.51
C ASN A 100 -5.03 12.62 -6.26
N GLU A 101 -4.37 12.14 -5.21
CA GLU A 101 -2.93 12.44 -5.00
C GLU A 101 -2.09 11.85 -6.14
N LEU A 102 -2.36 10.61 -6.55
CA LEU A 102 -1.63 9.97 -7.65
C LEU A 102 -1.84 10.71 -8.97
N GLU A 103 -3.06 11.18 -9.24
CA GLU A 103 -3.35 12.03 -10.41
C GLU A 103 -2.56 13.36 -10.35
N ALA A 104 -2.51 14.00 -9.18
CA ALA A 104 -1.75 15.23 -8.98
C ALA A 104 -0.23 15.02 -9.14
N MET A 105 0.30 13.90 -8.64
CA MET A 105 1.70 13.51 -8.83
C MET A 105 2.01 13.28 -10.32
N ALA A 106 1.13 12.58 -11.05
CA ALA A 106 1.27 12.37 -12.48
C ALA A 106 1.22 13.68 -13.27
N ALA A 107 0.27 14.56 -12.94
CA ALA A 107 0.15 15.89 -13.56
C ALA A 107 1.40 16.76 -13.30
N SER A 108 2.00 16.60 -12.13
CA SER A 108 3.24 17.28 -11.73
C SER A 108 4.51 16.62 -12.28
N ARG A 109 4.37 15.52 -13.05
CA ARG A 109 5.49 14.73 -13.61
C ARG A 109 6.47 14.22 -12.54
N LEU A 110 5.93 13.82 -11.39
CA LEU A 110 6.70 13.10 -10.38
C LEU A 110 6.81 11.64 -10.82
N PHE A 111 8.05 11.15 -10.93
CA PHE A 111 8.35 9.79 -11.34
C PHE A 111 9.08 9.05 -10.22
N PHE A 112 8.69 7.79 -10.02
CA PHE A 112 9.33 6.88 -9.09
C PHE A 112 9.86 5.68 -9.86
N ASP A 113 11.06 5.22 -9.52
CA ASP A 113 11.65 4.04 -10.14
C ASP A 113 10.92 2.74 -9.75
N VAL A 114 10.36 2.71 -8.53
CA VAL A 114 9.60 1.58 -8.00
C VAL A 114 8.33 2.07 -7.33
N VAL A 115 7.20 1.45 -7.66
CA VAL A 115 5.92 1.67 -6.98
C VAL A 115 5.50 0.37 -6.29
N ILE A 116 5.26 0.45 -4.98
CA ILE A 116 4.71 -0.61 -4.16
C ILE A 116 3.25 -0.24 -3.88
N LEU A 117 2.32 -1.10 -4.28
CA LEU A 117 0.90 -0.89 -4.06
C LEU A 117 0.36 -1.97 -3.13
N HIS A 118 0.00 -1.58 -1.91
CA HIS A 118 -0.57 -2.48 -0.89
C HIS A 118 -2.04 -2.15 -0.60
N ALA A 119 -2.83 -1.94 -1.66
CA ALA A 119 -4.25 -1.69 -1.53
C ALA A 119 -5.05 -3.01 -1.67
N TYR A 120 -5.95 -3.29 -0.72
CA TYR A 120 -6.94 -4.36 -0.88
C TYR A 120 -8.15 -3.80 -1.66
N PRO A 121 -8.54 -4.40 -2.79
CA PRO A 121 -9.71 -3.94 -3.53
C PRO A 121 -10.96 -4.14 -2.69
N GLU A 122 -11.81 -3.10 -2.62
CA GLU A 122 -13.13 -3.21 -2.02
C GLU A 122 -14.01 -4.10 -2.93
N ILE A 123 -14.14 -5.38 -2.59
CA ILE A 123 -15.00 -6.30 -3.33
C ILE A 123 -16.46 -6.06 -2.90
N LYS A 124 -17.17 -5.21 -3.65
CA LYS A 124 -18.62 -5.04 -3.48
C LYS A 124 -19.33 -6.28 -4.02
N LYS A 125 -19.75 -7.18 -3.11
CA LYS A 125 -20.67 -8.27 -3.47
C LYS A 125 -22.00 -7.67 -3.92
N LYS A 126 -22.31 -7.76 -5.21
CA LYS A 126 -23.67 -7.54 -5.71
C LYS A 126 -24.34 -8.89 -5.89
N GLU A 127 -25.41 -9.12 -5.15
CA GLU A 127 -26.33 -10.22 -5.43
C GLU A 127 -27.27 -9.77 -6.56
N LYS A 128 -27.27 -10.51 -7.67
CA LYS A 128 -28.23 -10.27 -8.75
C LYS A 128 -29.42 -11.19 -8.54
N VAL A 129 -30.58 -10.61 -8.21
CA VAL A 129 -31.84 -11.37 -8.11
C VAL A 129 -32.43 -11.47 -9.51
N ALA A 130 -32.38 -12.67 -10.11
CA ALA A 130 -33.16 -12.96 -11.31
C ALA A 130 -34.58 -13.40 -10.89
N PHE A 131 -35.61 -12.76 -11.45
CA PHE A 131 -37.00 -13.17 -11.25
C PHE A 131 -37.41 -14.15 -12.37
N GLY A 132 -37.71 -15.40 -11.99
CA GLY A 132 -38.32 -16.41 -12.87
C GLY A 132 -39.62 -16.96 -12.29
N GLN A 133 -40.41 -17.66 -13.10
CA GLN A 133 -41.74 -18.20 -12.70
C GLN A 133 -41.71 -19.21 -11.52
N LEU A 134 -40.53 -19.72 -11.15
CA LEU A 134 -40.38 -20.79 -10.15
C LEU A 134 -39.64 -20.39 -8.86
N GLY A 135 -39.26 -19.13 -8.68
CA GLY A 135 -38.64 -18.64 -7.44
C GLY A 135 -37.40 -17.77 -7.63
N ARG A 136 -36.77 -17.39 -6.51
CA ARG A 136 -35.54 -16.58 -6.46
C ARG A 136 -34.31 -17.47 -6.67
N GLU A 137 -33.43 -17.09 -7.58
CA GLU A 137 -32.10 -17.68 -7.72
C GLU A 137 -31.03 -16.62 -7.39
N LEU A 138 -30.12 -16.96 -6.47
CA LEU A 138 -28.99 -16.12 -6.09
C LEU A 138 -27.79 -16.51 -6.95
N VAL A 139 -27.40 -15.63 -7.88
CA VAL A 139 -26.16 -15.80 -8.67
C VAL A 139 -25.13 -14.82 -8.16
N ALA A 140 -24.01 -15.34 -7.65
CA ALA A 140 -22.86 -14.52 -7.29
C ALA A 140 -22.19 -13.98 -8.56
N SER A 141 -22.14 -12.65 -8.72
CA SER A 141 -21.38 -12.02 -9.81
C SER A 141 -20.30 -11.11 -9.24
N ALA A 142 -19.05 -11.34 -9.66
CA ALA A 142 -17.94 -10.42 -9.40
C ALA A 142 -17.96 -9.30 -10.45
N GLU A 143 -18.73 -8.24 -10.22
CA GLU A 143 -18.49 -6.97 -10.91
C GLU A 143 -17.24 -6.32 -10.29
N GLY A 144 -16.09 -6.51 -10.93
CA GLY A 144 -14.82 -5.93 -10.47
C GLY A 144 -13.58 -6.19 -11.32
N LEU A 145 -13.65 -7.01 -12.37
CA LEU A 145 -12.47 -7.41 -13.16
C LEU A 145 -12.38 -6.76 -14.56
N HIS A 146 -13.21 -5.77 -14.88
CA HIS A 146 -13.22 -5.13 -16.19
C HIS A 146 -13.22 -3.60 -16.13
N LYS A 147 -12.14 -2.99 -15.65
CA LYS A 147 -11.63 -1.79 -16.35
C LYS A 147 -10.47 -2.29 -17.22
N LYS A 148 -10.72 -2.43 -18.52
CA LYS A 148 -9.63 -2.52 -19.50
C LYS A 148 -8.78 -1.27 -19.31
N VAL A 149 -7.54 -1.43 -18.89
CA VAL A 149 -6.52 -0.42 -19.12
C VAL A 149 -6.30 -0.43 -20.63
N GLU A 150 -6.89 0.53 -21.34
CA GLU A 150 -6.50 0.78 -22.72
C GLU A 150 -5.08 1.32 -22.68
N ALA A 151 -4.13 0.50 -23.13
CA ALA A 151 -2.80 0.99 -23.44
C ALA A 151 -2.96 2.06 -24.52
N ALA A 152 -2.62 3.30 -24.19
CA ALA A 152 -2.41 4.33 -25.19
C ALA A 152 -1.25 3.87 -26.09
N ALA A 153 -1.58 3.31 -27.25
CA ALA A 153 -0.63 3.05 -28.31
C ALA A 153 -0.17 4.41 -28.85
N GLY A 154 1.13 4.66 -28.79
CA GLY A 154 1.81 5.66 -29.61
C GLY A 154 2.00 5.17 -31.04
#